data_AF-A0A6P5F5C3-F1
#
_entry.id   AF-A0A6P5F5C3-F1
#
_cell.length_a   1.000
_cell.length_b   1.000
_cell.length_c   1.000
_cell.angle_alpha   90.00
_cell.angle_beta   90.00
_cell.angle_gamma   90.00
#
_symmetry.space_group_name_H-M   'P 1'
#
loop_
_entity.id
_entity.type
_entity.pdbx_description
1 polymer ?
#
loop_
_entity_poly.entity_id
_entity_poly.type
_entity_poly.pdbx_seq_one_letter_code
_entity_poly.pdbx_strand_id
1 'polypeptide(L)'
;MYLANVAQGGETVFTKAAANRQRKGDSLAFCASTGFSVKPKKGDAVLFFSLHPNGTLDGSSMHGSCPVIAGEKWTATKWIHLTPFSFLSSSRRSKECEDENESCARWAAKGECEKNPEYMVGTEESQGYCRKSCKVCS
;
A
#
# COMPACT_ATOMS: atom_id res chain seq x y z
N MET A 1 1.21 -10.88 4.44
CA MET A 1 2.04 -12.10 4.53
C MET A 1 2.81 -12.09 5.85
N TYR A 2 2.85 -13.21 6.57
CA TYR A 2 3.65 -13.37 7.79
C TYR A 2 5.02 -13.97 7.45
N LEU A 3 6.09 -13.26 7.78
CA LEU A 3 7.47 -13.63 7.42
C LEU A 3 8.17 -14.42 8.54
N ALA A 4 7.57 -14.44 9.74
CA ALA A 4 8.06 -15.16 10.91
C ALA A 4 6.91 -15.76 11.72
N ASN A 5 7.21 -16.82 12.48
CA ASN A 5 6.33 -17.32 13.52
C ASN A 5 6.44 -16.39 14.75
N VAL A 6 5.34 -16.12 15.43
CA VAL A 6 5.34 -15.39 16.70
C VAL A 6 5.03 -16.34 17.84
N ALA A 7 5.84 -16.28 18.91
CA ALA A 7 5.67 -17.18 20.05
C ALA A 7 4.37 -16.87 20.80
N GLN A 8 4.14 -15.61 21.18
CA GLN A 8 2.92 -15.15 21.85
C GLN A 8 2.47 -13.77 21.38
N GLY A 9 1.16 -13.58 21.21
CA GLY A 9 0.56 -12.37 20.69
C GLY A 9 0.80 -12.17 19.18
N GLY A 10 0.73 -10.92 18.74
CA GLY A 10 1.01 -10.55 17.35
C GLY A 10 -0.09 -10.93 16.36
N GLU A 11 -1.30 -11.30 16.82
CA GLU A 11 -2.41 -11.64 15.94
C GLU A 11 -2.82 -10.47 15.03
N THR A 12 -3.30 -10.78 13.83
CA THR A 12 -4.09 -9.81 13.06
C THR A 12 -5.54 -9.96 13.50
N VAL A 13 -6.14 -8.90 14.04
CA VAL A 13 -7.52 -8.92 14.57
C VAL A 13 -8.43 -8.06 13.69
N PHE A 14 -9.64 -8.54 13.42
CA PHE A 14 -10.71 -7.85 12.72
C PHE A 14 -11.83 -7.54 13.71
N THR A 15 -11.82 -6.33 14.27
CA THR A 15 -12.63 -5.95 15.45
C THR A 15 -14.11 -5.79 15.13
N LYS A 16 -14.46 -5.57 13.87
CA LYS A 16 -15.84 -5.40 13.38
C LYS A 16 -16.33 -6.57 12.51
N ALA A 17 -15.48 -7.57 12.26
CA ALA A 17 -15.89 -8.75 11.55
C ALA A 17 -16.87 -9.56 12.40
N ALA A 18 -17.87 -10.17 11.77
CA ALA A 18 -18.77 -11.08 12.45
C ALA A 18 -17.96 -12.18 13.13
N ALA A 19 -18.10 -12.28 14.46
CA ALA A 19 -17.39 -13.28 15.24
C ALA A 19 -17.82 -14.67 14.78
N ASN A 20 -16.98 -15.34 14.00
CA ASN A 20 -17.15 -16.76 13.79
C ASN A 20 -16.77 -17.47 15.10
N ARG A 21 -17.41 -18.61 15.39
CA ARG A 21 -17.15 -19.45 16.58
C ARG A 21 -15.75 -20.08 16.56
N GLN A 22 -14.68 -19.28 16.43
CA GLN A 22 -13.35 -19.73 16.81
C GLN A 22 -13.44 -20.06 18.30
N ARG A 23 -13.17 -21.34 18.64
CA ARG A 23 -12.95 -21.74 20.03
C ARG A 23 -11.87 -20.81 20.57
N LYS A 24 -12.28 -19.82 21.38
CA LYS A 24 -11.36 -18.99 22.15
C LYS A 24 -10.60 -19.96 23.04
N GLY A 25 -9.43 -20.40 22.60
CA GLY A 25 -8.51 -21.11 23.47
C GLY A 25 -8.11 -20.16 24.59
N ASP A 26 -8.01 -20.67 25.81
CA ASP A 26 -7.70 -19.89 27.03
C ASP A 26 -6.38 -19.08 26.93
N SER A 27 -5.57 -19.32 25.89
CA SER A 27 -4.30 -18.62 25.63
C SER A 27 -4.40 -17.47 24.61
N LEU A 28 -5.60 -17.05 24.19
CA LEU A 28 -5.74 -15.95 23.23
C LEU A 28 -5.62 -14.60 23.97
N ALA A 29 -4.64 -13.78 23.58
CA ALA A 29 -4.45 -12.45 24.18
C ALA A 29 -5.75 -11.63 24.12
N PHE A 30 -6.01 -10.80 25.15
CA PHE A 30 -7.24 -9.99 25.25
C PHE A 30 -7.58 -9.27 23.94
N CYS A 31 -6.58 -8.64 23.32
CA CYS A 31 -6.71 -7.97 22.02
C CYS A 31 -7.27 -8.90 20.93
N ALA A 32 -6.74 -10.12 20.80
CA ALA A 32 -7.14 -11.07 19.78
C ALA A 32 -8.53 -11.68 20.04
N SER A 33 -9.06 -11.50 21.25
CA SER A 33 -10.41 -11.93 21.63
C SER A 33 -11.52 -10.92 21.28
N THR A 34 -11.15 -9.70 20.83
CA THR A 34 -12.09 -8.60 20.51
C THR A 34 -12.77 -8.75 19.15
N GLY A 35 -12.36 -9.70 18.32
CA GLY A 35 -12.93 -9.96 17.00
C GLY A 35 -12.38 -11.24 16.38
N PHE A 36 -12.61 -11.44 15.08
CA PHE A 36 -11.98 -12.54 14.35
C PHE A 36 -10.47 -12.31 14.30
N SER A 37 -9.66 -13.30 14.68
CA SER A 37 -8.22 -13.12 14.74
C SER A 37 -7.45 -14.27 14.10
N VAL A 38 -6.30 -13.91 13.53
CA VAL A 38 -5.38 -14.82 12.85
C VAL A 38 -4.03 -14.76 13.54
N LYS A 39 -3.56 -15.90 14.04
CA LYS A 39 -2.21 -16.03 14.61
C LYS A 39 -1.18 -16.02 13.48
N PRO A 40 -0.12 -15.19 13.56
CA PRO A 40 0.92 -15.15 12.55
C PRO A 40 1.74 -16.44 12.54
N LYS A 41 1.75 -17.10 11.38
CA LYS A 41 2.58 -18.27 11.09
C LYS A 41 3.38 -18.01 9.82
N LYS A 42 4.69 -18.25 9.88
CA LYS A 42 5.61 -18.00 8.76
C LYS A 42 5.11 -18.69 7.48
N GLY A 43 4.99 -17.92 6.41
CA GLY A 43 4.52 -18.38 5.11
C GLY A 43 3.03 -18.12 4.86
N ASP A 44 2.22 -17.98 5.90
CA ASP A 44 0.78 -17.76 5.75
C ASP A 44 0.48 -16.31 5.32
N ALA A 45 -0.66 -16.13 4.65
CA ALA A 45 -1.16 -14.83 4.24
C ALA A 45 -2.65 -14.69 4.58
N VAL A 46 -3.04 -13.48 5.00
CA VAL A 46 -4.45 -13.09 5.13
C VAL A 46 -4.79 -12.19 3.96
N LEU A 47 -5.81 -12.58 3.20
CA LEU A 47 -6.43 -11.77 2.17
C LEU A 47 -7.80 -11.31 2.66
N PHE A 48 -8.06 -10.01 2.59
CA PHE A 48 -9.35 -9.41 2.90
C PHE A 48 -9.59 -8.24 1.96
N PHE A 49 -10.86 -7.88 1.76
CA PHE A 49 -11.26 -6.78 0.89
C PHE A 49 -11.70 -5.60 1.75
N SER A 50 -11.19 -4.40 1.43
CA SER A 50 -11.61 -3.16 2.11
C SER A 50 -12.91 -2.57 1.54
N LEU A 51 -13.39 -3.12 0.42
CA LEU A 51 -14.53 -2.65 -0.33
C LEU A 51 -15.49 -3.81 -0.60
N HIS A 52 -16.79 -3.53 -0.58
CA HIS A 52 -17.80 -4.41 -1.13
C HIS A 52 -17.74 -4.44 -2.66
N PRO A 53 -18.38 -5.43 -3.32
CA PRO A 53 -18.40 -5.52 -4.79
C PRO A 53 -18.98 -4.28 -5.49
N ASN A 54 -19.82 -3.50 -4.80
CA ASN A 54 -20.38 -2.24 -5.29
C ASN A 54 -19.44 -1.03 -5.09
N GLY A 55 -18.23 -1.23 -4.57
CA GLY A 55 -17.23 -0.18 -4.33
C GLY A 55 -17.38 0.60 -3.02
N THR A 56 -18.40 0.32 -2.20
CA THR A 56 -18.53 1.01 -0.89
C THR A 56 -17.57 0.42 0.14
N LEU A 57 -17.13 1.23 1.09
CA LEU A 57 -16.24 0.78 2.18
C LEU A 57 -16.89 -0.36 2.98
N ASP A 58 -16.12 -1.43 3.20
CA ASP A 58 -16.55 -2.54 4.05
C ASP A 58 -16.11 -2.28 5.50
N GLY A 59 -17.05 -1.87 6.35
CA GLY A 59 -16.76 -1.61 7.76
C GLY A 59 -16.26 -2.83 8.55
N SER A 60 -16.56 -4.04 8.08
CA SER A 60 -16.12 -5.30 8.71
C SER A 60 -14.63 -5.60 8.45
N SER A 61 -14.02 -4.93 7.46
CA SER A 61 -12.59 -5.05 7.12
C SER A 61 -11.67 -4.29 8.09
N MET A 62 -12.24 -3.61 9.10
CA MET A 62 -11.47 -2.92 10.14
C MET A 62 -10.58 -3.92 10.85
N HIS A 63 -9.27 -3.72 10.74
CA HIS A 63 -8.27 -4.64 11.26
C HIS A 63 -7.14 -3.92 11.96
N GLY A 64 -6.44 -4.65 12.82
CA GLY A 64 -5.28 -4.17 13.55
C GLY A 64 -4.30 -5.30 13.84
N SER A 65 -3.14 -4.91 14.36
CA SER A 65 -2.16 -5.85 14.91
C SER A 65 -2.22 -5.82 16.42
N CYS A 66 -2.44 -6.98 17.03
CA CYS A 66 -2.27 -7.11 18.47
C CYS A 66 -0.80 -6.97 18.88
N PRO A 67 -0.53 -6.55 20.13
CA PRO A 67 0.82 -6.49 20.67
C PRO A 67 1.53 -7.86 20.58
N VAL A 68 2.82 -7.86 20.26
CA VAL A 68 3.67 -9.04 20.39
C VAL A 68 4.09 -9.15 21.84
N ILE A 69 3.76 -10.26 22.50
CA ILE A 69 4.10 -10.49 23.91
C ILE A 69 5.44 -11.22 24.02
N ALA A 70 5.73 -12.13 23.09
CA ALA A 70 7.01 -12.84 23.03
C ALA A 70 7.43 -13.16 21.59
N GLY A 71 8.71 -12.95 21.29
CA GLY A 71 9.31 -13.10 19.96
C GLY A 71 9.23 -11.81 19.13
N GLU A 72 9.28 -11.96 17.81
CA GLU A 72 9.22 -10.84 16.86
C GLU A 72 8.23 -11.13 15.74
N LYS A 73 7.51 -10.09 15.30
CA LYS A 73 6.56 -10.18 14.19
C LYS A 73 7.10 -9.43 12.98
N TRP A 74 7.36 -10.18 11.91
CA TRP A 74 7.73 -9.65 10.60
C TRP A 74 6.58 -9.87 9.61
N THR A 75 6.15 -8.80 8.93
CA THR A 75 5.06 -8.86 7.94
C THR A 75 5.38 -8.09 6.68
N ALA A 76 4.91 -8.61 5.55
CA ALA A 76 4.87 -7.86 4.29
C ALA A 76 3.40 -7.64 3.90
N THR A 77 3.02 -6.36 3.74
CA THR A 77 1.68 -5.93 3.34
C THR A 77 1.71 -5.47 1.89
N LYS A 78 0.83 -6.02 1.07
CA LYS A 78 0.64 -5.58 -0.32
C LYS A 78 -0.76 -4.99 -0.44
N TRP A 79 -0.83 -3.71 -0.81
CA TRP A 79 -2.09 -3.07 -1.16
C TRP A 79 -2.32 -3.18 -2.67
N ILE A 80 -3.55 -3.50 -3.05
CA ILE A 80 -4.01 -3.62 -4.42
C ILE A 80 -5.16 -2.63 -4.59
N HIS A 81 -5.00 -1.68 -5.50
CA HIS A 81 -5.98 -0.64 -5.79
C HIS A 81 -6.86 -1.06 -6.97
N LEU A 82 -8.09 -0.54 -7.02
CA LEU A 82 -9.00 -0.76 -8.16
C LEU A 82 -8.48 -0.12 -9.45
N THR A 83 -7.77 1.00 -9.34
CA THR A 83 -7.16 1.70 -10.46
C THR A 83 -5.63 1.62 -10.37
N PRO A 84 -4.93 1.71 -11.52
CA PRO A 84 -3.47 1.75 -11.51
C PRO A 84 -2.97 2.97 -10.74
N PHE A 85 -1.83 2.81 -10.06
CA PHE A 85 -1.23 3.88 -9.27
C PHE A 85 -0.90 5.12 -10.12
N SER A 86 -0.57 4.92 -11.41
CA SER A 86 -0.33 5.98 -12.39
C SER A 86 -1.53 6.93 -12.56
N PHE A 87 -2.76 6.44 -12.45
CA PHE A 87 -3.97 7.27 -12.59
C PHE A 87 -4.20 8.20 -11.39
N LEU A 88 -3.74 7.83 -10.19
CA LEU A 88 -3.83 8.70 -9.01
C LEU A 88 -2.77 9.83 -9.05
N SER A 89 -1.68 9.62 -9.79
CA SER A 89 -0.70 10.66 -10.09
C SER A 89 -1.17 11.59 -11.21
N SER A 90 -1.88 11.07 -12.22
CA SER A 90 -2.35 11.89 -13.35
C SER A 90 -3.53 12.80 -13.01
N SER A 91 -4.39 12.42 -12.06
CA SER A 91 -5.51 13.27 -11.62
C SER A 91 -5.10 14.50 -10.78
N ARG A 92 -3.85 14.59 -10.33
CA ARG A 92 -3.32 15.75 -9.58
C ARG A 92 -2.30 16.58 -10.36
N ARG A 93 -1.98 16.22 -11.60
CA ARG A 93 -1.10 17.04 -12.43
C ARG A 93 -1.92 18.04 -13.20
N SER A 94 -1.59 19.31 -13.01
CA SER A 94 -2.14 20.43 -13.78
C SER A 94 -2.02 20.09 -15.27
N LYS A 95 -3.00 20.55 -16.07
CA LYS A 95 -2.88 20.56 -17.53
C LYS A 95 -1.77 21.50 -18.02
N GLU A 96 -1.03 22.10 -17.10
CA GLU A 96 -0.04 23.12 -17.35
C GLU A 96 1.33 22.47 -17.49
N CYS A 97 2.07 22.93 -18.51
CA CYS A 97 3.40 22.43 -18.77
C CYS A 97 4.40 23.05 -17.77
N GLU A 98 4.65 22.33 -16.68
CA GLU A 98 5.58 22.77 -15.65
C GLU A 98 6.62 21.70 -15.32
N ASP A 99 7.76 22.16 -14.82
CA ASP A 99 8.80 21.29 -14.28
C ASP A 99 8.55 21.10 -12.78
N GLU A 100 8.59 19.86 -12.31
CA GLU A 100 8.35 19.54 -10.89
C GLU A 100 9.61 19.63 -10.02
N ASN A 101 10.77 19.88 -10.64
CA ASN A 101 12.04 19.98 -9.94
C ASN A 101 12.86 21.18 -10.43
N GLU A 102 13.40 21.94 -9.49
CA GLU A 102 14.27 23.10 -9.78
C GLU A 102 15.51 22.73 -10.62
N SER A 103 15.96 21.48 -10.52
CA SER A 103 17.10 20.98 -11.30
C SER A 103 16.75 20.54 -12.72
N CYS A 104 15.48 20.52 -13.12
CA CYS A 104 15.04 20.05 -14.45
C CYS A 104 15.79 20.75 -15.59
N ALA A 105 15.96 22.08 -15.53
CA ALA A 105 16.67 22.83 -16.56
C ALA A 105 18.14 22.41 -16.67
N ARG A 106 18.80 22.19 -15.53
CA ARG A 106 20.20 21.76 -15.46
C ARG A 106 20.37 20.33 -15.95
N TRP A 107 19.43 19.44 -15.63
CA TRP A 107 19.44 18.07 -16.09
C TRP A 107 19.18 17.97 -17.59
N ALA A 108 18.21 18.73 -18.10
CA ALA A 108 17.96 18.84 -19.54
C ALA A 108 19.23 19.33 -20.28
N ALA A 109 19.91 20.35 -19.75
CA ALA A 109 21.19 20.83 -20.30
C ALA A 109 22.31 19.78 -20.28
N LYS A 110 22.21 18.74 -19.45
CA LYS A 110 23.14 17.60 -19.38
C LYS A 110 22.75 16.41 -20.27
N GLY A 111 21.66 16.54 -21.03
CA GLY A 111 21.13 15.48 -21.91
C GLY A 111 20.35 14.40 -21.17
N GLU A 112 19.78 14.71 -20.00
CA GLU A 112 18.95 13.75 -19.26
C GLU A 112 17.64 13.45 -19.98
N CYS A 113 17.18 14.31 -20.89
CA CYS A 113 15.99 14.04 -21.69
C CYS A 113 16.15 12.79 -22.56
N GLU A 114 17.36 12.52 -23.08
CA GLU A 114 17.64 11.27 -23.82
C GLU A 114 18.15 10.13 -22.93
N LYS A 115 18.92 10.45 -21.88
CA LYS A 115 19.52 9.43 -20.99
C LYS A 115 18.53 8.86 -19.97
N ASN A 116 17.53 9.66 -19.58
CA ASN A 116 16.52 9.31 -18.59
C ASN A 116 15.12 9.79 -19.05
N PRO A 117 14.63 9.28 -20.20
CA PRO A 117 13.40 9.79 -20.83
C PRO A 117 12.15 9.51 -19.99
N GLU A 118 12.09 8.39 -19.28
CA GLU A 118 10.93 8.02 -18.47
C GLU A 118 10.68 9.02 -17.32
N TYR A 119 11.74 9.47 -16.65
CA TYR A 119 11.60 10.51 -15.61
C TYR A 119 11.41 11.89 -16.22
N MET A 120 12.19 12.25 -17.23
CA MET A 120 12.22 13.62 -17.74
C MET A 120 10.99 13.93 -18.61
N VAL A 121 10.69 13.07 -19.57
CA VAL A 121 9.66 13.23 -20.61
C VAL A 121 8.38 12.45 -20.29
N GLY A 122 8.52 11.24 -19.76
CA GLY A 122 7.44 10.31 -19.50
C GLY A 122 7.33 9.20 -20.54
N THR A 123 6.24 8.45 -20.46
CA THR A 123 5.85 7.36 -21.36
C THR A 123 4.45 7.62 -21.91
N GLU A 124 3.93 6.74 -22.76
CA GLU A 124 2.54 6.80 -23.22
C GLU A 124 1.52 6.70 -22.06
N GLU A 125 1.92 6.07 -20.95
CA GLU A 125 1.06 5.80 -19.80
C GLU A 125 1.25 6.80 -18.65
N SER A 126 2.32 7.61 -18.69
CA SER A 126 2.70 8.50 -17.59
C SER A 126 3.41 9.77 -18.08
N GLN A 127 3.05 10.94 -17.55
CA GLN A 127 3.78 12.17 -17.86
C GLN A 127 5.13 12.21 -17.12
N GLY A 128 6.17 12.72 -17.77
CA GLY A 128 7.44 13.03 -17.12
C GLY A 128 7.36 14.24 -16.19
N TYR A 129 8.40 14.40 -15.38
CA TYR A 129 8.52 15.39 -14.32
C TYR A 129 9.21 16.68 -14.78
N CYS A 130 9.91 16.65 -15.93
CA CYS A 130 10.71 17.77 -16.44
C CYS A 130 10.35 18.12 -17.90
N ARG A 131 9.06 17.97 -18.25
CA ARG A 131 8.58 18.06 -19.64
C ARG A 131 8.77 19.45 -20.25
N LYS A 132 8.70 20.50 -19.43
CA LYS A 132 8.93 21.88 -19.88
C LYS A 132 10.40 22.09 -20.21
N SER A 133 11.31 21.68 -19.34
CA SER A 133 12.76 21.73 -19.59
C SER A 133 13.19 20.89 -20.78
N CYS A 134 12.53 19.75 -21.02
CA CYS A 134 12.73 18.92 -22.22
C CYS A 134 11.96 19.40 -23.45
N LYS A 135 11.25 20.53 -23.38
CA LYS A 135 10.50 21.14 -24.49
C LYS A 135 9.46 20.20 -25.12
N VAL A 136 8.89 19.32 -24.32
CA VAL A 136 7.83 18.38 -24.75
C VAL A 136 6.45 19.02 -24.68
N CYS A 137 6.33 20.12 -23.93
CA CYS A 137 5.14 20.96 -23.85
C CYS A 137 5.55 22.43 -23.69
N SER A 138 4.59 23.34 -23.88
CA SER A 138 4.77 24.81 -23.78
C SER A 138 3.66 25.44 -22.98
#